data_AF-A0A9E4L800-F1
#
_entry.id   AF-A0A9E4L800-F1
#
_cell.length_a   1.000
_cell.length_b   1.000
_cell.length_c   1.000
_cell.angle_alpha   90.00
_cell.angle_beta   90.00
_cell.angle_gamma   90.00
#
_symmetry.space_group_name_H-M   'P 1'
#
loop_
_entity.id
_entity.type
_entity.pdbx_description
1 polymer ?
#
loop_
_entity_poly.entity_id
_entity_poly.type
_entity_poly.pdbx_seq_one_letter_code
_entity_poly.pdbx_strand_id
1 'polypeptide(L)'
;MRAEHAETLDRVTSLLGQGGCVPVYTGSLATLLTVLSPRVLIDARMRKRQIAEKQIDQAPLVIGLGPGFSAGETVHCVIETNRGPNLGTVITSGGAEAYTGRPIAIQGYARERYTYAPSDGVFRTALDVGRQVRVGQVLGRVGQTELRAQVSGIIRGLTRDGIRVSQGTKIAEVDPRGQEEHVHGIAERPRAVAQGVLEAIRRFAAA
;
A
#
# COMPACT_ATOMS: atom_id res chain seq x y z
N MET A 1 5.21 4.53 -15.77
CA MET A 1 4.18 3.51 -16.11
C MET A 1 2.89 3.92 -15.42
N ARG A 2 1.77 3.99 -16.14
CA ARG A 2 0.46 4.37 -15.58
C ARG A 2 -0.31 3.13 -15.13
N ALA A 3 -1.28 3.30 -14.22
CA ALA A 3 -2.24 2.26 -13.89
C ALA A 3 -3.57 2.55 -14.60
N GLU A 4 -4.27 1.51 -15.07
CA GLU A 4 -5.54 1.66 -15.78
C GLU A 4 -6.57 0.68 -15.19
N HIS A 5 -7.74 1.19 -14.82
CA HIS A 5 -8.81 0.36 -14.28
C HIS A 5 -9.44 -0.48 -15.41
N ALA A 6 -9.59 -1.77 -15.15
CA ALA A 6 -10.21 -2.72 -16.05
C ALA A 6 -11.41 -3.35 -15.34
N GLU A 7 -12.60 -3.14 -15.90
CA GLU A 7 -13.84 -3.70 -15.35
C GLU A 7 -14.03 -5.17 -15.72
N THR A 8 -13.42 -5.63 -16.81
CA THR A 8 -13.55 -7.00 -17.33
C THR A 8 -12.20 -7.69 -17.48
N LEU A 9 -12.22 -9.03 -17.44
CA LEU A 9 -11.01 -9.84 -17.64
C LEU A 9 -10.47 -9.72 -19.07
N ASP A 10 -11.35 -9.57 -20.06
CA ASP A 10 -10.93 -9.30 -21.44
C ASP A 10 -10.15 -7.98 -21.53
N ARG A 11 -10.59 -6.95 -20.79
CA ARG A 11 -9.85 -5.69 -20.72
C ARG A 11 -8.50 -5.87 -20.03
N VAL A 12 -8.44 -6.65 -18.94
CA VAL A 12 -7.17 -6.99 -18.28
C VAL A 12 -6.19 -7.63 -19.27
N THR A 13 -6.61 -8.69 -19.96
CA THR A 13 -5.78 -9.41 -20.94
C THR A 13 -5.35 -8.52 -22.10
N SER A 14 -6.26 -7.69 -22.61
CA SER A 14 -5.96 -6.69 -23.66
C SER A 14 -4.87 -5.71 -23.21
N LEU A 15 -4.98 -5.16 -22.00
CA LEU A 15 -4.00 -4.21 -21.46
C LEU A 15 -2.64 -4.86 -21.22
N LEU A 16 -2.62 -6.11 -20.73
CA LEU A 16 -1.37 -6.87 -20.55
C LEU A 16 -0.67 -7.12 -21.90
N GLY A 17 -1.43 -7.48 -22.95
CA GLY A 17 -0.90 -7.71 -24.29
C GLY A 17 -0.39 -6.45 -24.98
N GLN A 18 -1.02 -5.30 -24.76
CA GLN A 18 -0.57 -4.00 -25.27
C GLN A 18 0.69 -3.50 -24.55
N GLY A 19 0.81 -3.79 -23.25
CA GLY A 19 1.87 -3.26 -22.40
C GLY A 19 1.74 -1.75 -22.12
N GLY A 20 2.73 -1.17 -21.43
CA GLY A 20 2.79 0.27 -21.15
C GLY A 20 1.97 0.76 -19.94
N CYS A 21 1.08 -0.08 -19.39
CA CYS A 21 0.36 0.20 -18.15
C CYS A 21 0.23 -1.01 -17.24
N VAL A 22 -0.13 -0.75 -15.98
CA VAL A 22 -0.52 -1.77 -14.99
C VAL A 22 -2.05 -1.85 -14.94
N PRO A 23 -2.68 -2.96 -15.35
CA PRO A 23 -4.12 -3.14 -15.20
C PRO A 23 -4.50 -3.21 -13.72
N VAL A 24 -5.61 -2.57 -13.35
CA VAL A 24 -6.19 -2.62 -12.01
C VAL A 24 -7.56 -3.26 -12.11
N TYR A 25 -7.70 -4.46 -11.57
CA TYR A 25 -8.94 -5.22 -11.57
C TYR A 25 -9.53 -5.25 -10.16
N THR A 26 -10.84 -4.98 -10.04
CA THR A 26 -11.56 -4.93 -8.76
C THR A 26 -12.54 -6.08 -8.56
N GLY A 27 -12.48 -7.13 -9.41
CA GLY A 27 -13.33 -8.31 -9.30
C GLY A 27 -12.71 -9.46 -8.52
N SER A 28 -13.20 -10.68 -8.78
CA SER A 28 -12.78 -11.89 -8.05
C SER A 28 -11.34 -12.28 -8.36
N LEU A 29 -10.52 -12.43 -7.31
CA LEU A 29 -9.16 -12.97 -7.42
C LEU A 29 -9.17 -14.39 -8.01
N ALA A 30 -10.10 -15.25 -7.58
CA ALA A 30 -10.16 -16.63 -8.05
C ALA A 30 -10.37 -16.70 -9.57
N THR A 31 -11.33 -15.92 -10.09
CA THR A 31 -11.57 -15.85 -11.54
C THR A 31 -10.37 -15.28 -12.29
N LEU A 32 -9.72 -14.26 -11.73
CA LEU A 32 -8.52 -13.66 -12.32
C LEU A 32 -7.38 -14.70 -12.43
N LEU A 33 -7.16 -15.49 -11.37
CA LEU A 33 -6.12 -16.52 -11.35
C LEU A 33 -6.40 -17.62 -12.37
N THR A 34 -7.66 -18.05 -12.53
CA THR A 34 -8.04 -19.03 -13.55
C THR A 34 -7.74 -18.52 -14.97
N VAL A 35 -8.09 -17.27 -15.28
CA VAL A 35 -7.90 -16.71 -16.62
C VAL A 35 -6.43 -16.41 -16.91
N LEU A 36 -5.70 -15.82 -15.95
CA LEU A 36 -4.32 -15.37 -16.19
C LEU A 36 -3.27 -16.45 -15.93
N SER A 37 -3.56 -17.44 -15.07
CA SER A 37 -2.61 -18.47 -14.64
C SER A 37 -1.20 -17.94 -14.39
N PRO A 38 -1.04 -16.95 -13.47
CA PRO A 38 0.21 -16.23 -13.34
C PRO A 38 1.34 -17.14 -12.85
N ARG A 39 2.56 -16.91 -13.35
CA ARG A 39 3.76 -17.60 -12.86
C ARG A 39 4.16 -17.16 -11.44
N VAL A 40 3.81 -15.93 -11.07
CA VAL A 40 4.12 -15.33 -9.77
C VAL A 40 2.88 -14.61 -9.25
N LEU A 41 2.48 -14.92 -8.02
CA LEU A 41 1.46 -14.21 -7.26
C LEU A 41 2.12 -13.48 -6.08
N ILE A 42 1.85 -12.19 -5.93
CA ILE A 42 2.38 -11.40 -4.80
C ILE A 42 1.19 -10.88 -4.00
N ASP A 43 1.09 -11.30 -2.74
CA ASP A 43 0.09 -10.82 -1.82
C ASP A 43 0.61 -9.63 -1.01
N ALA A 44 0.29 -8.43 -1.51
CA ALA A 44 0.64 -7.15 -0.90
C ALA A 44 -0.43 -6.61 0.06
N ARG A 45 -1.45 -7.41 0.44
CA ARG A 45 -2.52 -6.95 1.34
C ARG A 45 -2.04 -6.67 2.75
N MET A 46 -0.89 -7.25 3.14
CA MET A 46 -0.28 -7.13 4.48
C MET A 46 -1.32 -7.40 5.57
N ARG A 47 -1.54 -8.67 5.91
CA ARG A 47 -2.54 -9.15 6.89
C ARG A 47 -2.11 -8.82 8.34
N LYS A 48 -1.96 -7.52 8.64
CA LYS A 48 -1.33 -6.97 9.86
C LYS A 48 -1.85 -7.49 11.20
N ARG A 49 -3.04 -8.10 11.26
CA ARG A 49 -3.69 -8.58 12.48
C ARG A 49 -4.30 -9.97 12.34
N GLN A 50 -4.04 -10.65 11.23
CA GLN A 50 -4.72 -11.89 10.87
C GLN A 50 -3.72 -12.84 10.23
N ILE A 51 -3.90 -14.13 10.47
CA ILE A 51 -3.22 -15.15 9.68
C ILE A 51 -3.86 -15.14 8.28
N ALA A 52 -3.02 -15.12 7.25
CA ALA A 52 -3.47 -15.19 5.88
C ALA A 52 -4.02 -16.57 5.54
N GLU A 53 -4.94 -16.61 4.58
CA GLU A 53 -5.35 -17.85 3.96
C GLU A 53 -4.16 -18.58 3.28
N LYS A 54 -4.22 -19.91 3.23
CA LYS A 54 -3.26 -20.70 2.46
C LYS A 54 -3.44 -20.37 0.98
N GLN A 55 -2.37 -19.92 0.35
CA GLN A 55 -2.35 -19.52 -1.07
C GLN A 55 -1.13 -20.06 -1.82
N ILE A 56 -0.24 -20.80 -1.16
CA ILE A 56 0.99 -21.34 -1.74
C ILE A 56 0.74 -22.16 -3.03
N ASP A 57 -0.43 -22.80 -3.13
CA ASP A 57 -0.81 -23.64 -4.27
C ASP A 57 -1.47 -22.84 -5.43
N GLN A 58 -1.58 -21.51 -5.33
CA GLN A 58 -2.32 -20.67 -6.30
C GLN A 58 -1.49 -20.22 -7.51
N ALA A 59 -0.16 -20.35 -7.45
CA ALA A 59 0.76 -20.05 -8.55
C ALA A 59 2.08 -20.80 -8.31
N PRO A 60 2.93 -21.01 -9.35
CA PRO A 60 4.25 -21.62 -9.18
C PRO A 60 5.15 -20.91 -8.16
N LEU A 61 5.01 -19.59 -8.02
CA LEU A 61 5.64 -18.81 -6.95
C LEU A 61 4.61 -17.88 -6.31
N VAL A 62 4.56 -17.89 -4.99
CA VAL A 62 3.63 -17.07 -4.19
C VAL A 62 4.41 -16.38 -3.10
N ILE A 63 4.38 -15.05 -3.08
CA ILE A 63 5.17 -14.19 -2.19
C ILE A 63 4.23 -13.40 -1.29
N GLY A 64 4.35 -13.56 0.03
CA GLY A 64 3.64 -12.75 1.00
C GLY A 64 4.44 -11.51 1.38
N LEU A 65 3.81 -10.33 1.46
CA LEU A 65 4.48 -9.12 1.97
C LEU A 65 4.07 -8.83 3.42
N GLY A 66 5.04 -8.90 4.33
CA GLY A 66 4.89 -8.49 5.72
C GLY A 66 4.14 -9.50 6.60
N PRO A 67 3.62 -9.05 7.75
CA PRO A 67 3.04 -9.93 8.76
C PRO A 67 1.76 -10.63 8.29
N GLY A 68 1.49 -11.78 8.90
CA GLY A 68 0.32 -12.63 8.65
C GLY A 68 0.57 -13.77 7.67
N PHE A 69 1.72 -13.79 6.99
CA PHE A 69 2.17 -14.89 6.15
C PHE A 69 3.27 -15.70 6.84
N SER A 70 3.30 -16.99 6.52
CA SER A 70 4.30 -17.98 6.93
C SER A 70 4.85 -18.68 5.69
N ALA A 71 6.17 -18.64 5.51
CA ALA A 71 6.91 -19.25 4.42
C ALA A 71 6.94 -20.77 4.57
N GLY A 72 6.64 -21.49 3.49
CA GLY A 72 6.49 -22.95 3.45
C GLY A 72 5.09 -23.45 3.85
N GLU A 73 4.24 -22.58 4.40
CA GLU A 73 2.89 -22.94 4.86
C GLU A 73 1.81 -22.21 4.05
N THR A 74 1.79 -20.88 4.15
CA THR A 74 0.78 -20.04 3.47
C THR A 74 1.24 -19.54 2.12
N VAL A 75 2.56 -19.35 1.95
CA VAL A 75 3.23 -18.80 0.77
C VAL A 75 4.62 -19.44 0.64
N HIS A 76 5.28 -19.30 -0.50
CA HIS A 76 6.62 -19.85 -0.73
C HIS A 76 7.69 -19.08 0.06
N CYS A 77 7.58 -17.75 0.08
CA CYS A 77 8.44 -16.89 0.90
C CYS A 77 7.72 -15.63 1.35
N VAL A 78 8.28 -14.98 2.37
CA VAL A 78 7.76 -13.73 2.94
C VAL A 78 8.81 -12.64 2.76
N ILE A 79 8.40 -11.43 2.39
CA ILE A 79 9.28 -10.25 2.39
C ILE A 79 9.03 -9.43 3.65
N GLU A 80 10.08 -9.14 4.40
CA GLU A 80 9.99 -8.26 5.56
C GLU A 80 9.61 -6.83 5.13
N THR A 81 8.62 -6.24 5.80
CA THR A 81 8.11 -4.89 5.52
C THR A 81 8.24 -3.92 6.68
N ASN A 82 8.54 -4.42 7.89
CA ASN A 82 8.83 -3.60 9.04
C ASN A 82 10.14 -2.86 8.84
N ARG A 83 10.22 -1.63 9.36
CA ARG A 83 11.45 -0.86 9.28
C ARG A 83 12.44 -1.37 10.30
N GLY A 84 13.65 -1.67 9.84
CA GLY A 84 14.72 -2.16 10.66
C GLY A 84 15.81 -2.79 9.79
N PRO A 85 16.80 -3.44 10.42
CA PRO A 85 17.91 -4.09 9.71
C PRO A 85 17.45 -5.16 8.70
N ASN A 86 16.27 -5.76 8.93
CA ASN A 86 15.74 -6.85 8.11
C ASN A 86 14.83 -6.38 6.96
N LEU A 87 14.61 -5.08 6.80
CA LEU A 87 13.65 -4.56 5.82
C LEU A 87 13.99 -5.03 4.39
N GLY A 88 13.02 -5.68 3.72
CA GLY A 88 13.18 -6.20 2.36
C GLY A 88 13.85 -7.57 2.28
N THR A 89 14.25 -8.17 3.40
CA THR A 89 14.81 -9.53 3.43
C THR A 89 13.80 -10.56 2.94
N VAL A 90 14.28 -11.54 2.16
CA VAL A 90 13.52 -12.72 1.73
C VAL A 90 13.59 -13.78 2.83
N ILE A 91 12.45 -14.05 3.46
CA ILE A 91 12.29 -15.04 4.52
C ILE A 91 11.75 -16.33 3.90
N THR A 92 12.53 -17.41 3.99
CA THR A 92 12.19 -18.73 3.41
C THR A 92 11.69 -19.73 4.45
N SER A 93 11.67 -19.36 5.73
CA SER A 93 11.13 -20.16 6.83
C SER A 93 10.57 -19.23 7.91
N GLY A 94 9.34 -19.46 8.37
CA GLY A 94 8.64 -18.60 9.33
C GLY A 94 8.00 -17.37 8.69
N GLY A 95 7.74 -16.32 9.48
CA GLY A 95 7.05 -15.11 9.05
C GLY A 95 7.82 -13.81 9.32
N ALA A 96 7.31 -12.71 8.76
CA ALA A 96 7.82 -11.37 9.05
C ALA A 96 7.49 -10.90 10.47
N GLU A 97 8.18 -9.85 10.92
CA GLU A 97 7.94 -9.21 12.21
C GLU A 97 6.48 -8.74 12.36
N ALA A 98 5.95 -8.91 13.57
CA ALA A 98 4.57 -8.55 13.89
C ALA A 98 4.32 -7.05 13.73
N TYR A 99 3.09 -6.69 13.32
CA TYR A 99 2.71 -5.29 13.16
C TYR A 99 2.68 -4.55 14.50
N THR A 100 3.56 -3.56 14.67
CA THR A 100 3.71 -2.81 15.92
C THR A 100 2.65 -1.70 16.12
N GLY A 101 1.94 -1.30 15.06
CA GLY A 101 0.93 -0.23 15.15
C GLY A 101 1.47 1.20 15.34
N ARG A 102 2.79 1.38 15.48
CA ARG A 102 3.40 2.68 15.81
C ARG A 102 3.80 3.44 14.52
N PRO A 103 3.26 4.65 14.28
CA PRO A 103 3.74 5.49 13.20
C PRO A 103 5.17 5.95 13.49
N ILE A 104 5.96 6.11 12.43
CA ILE A 104 7.31 6.65 12.53
C ILE A 104 7.24 8.17 12.61
N ALA A 105 8.01 8.74 13.53
CA ALA A 105 8.15 10.17 13.66
C ALA A 105 8.95 10.75 12.49
N ILE A 106 8.52 11.91 11.97
CA ILE A 106 9.29 12.73 11.04
C ILE A 106 9.38 14.11 11.68
N GLN A 107 10.61 14.60 11.88
CA GLN A 107 10.88 15.83 12.64
C GLN A 107 10.14 15.88 14.00
N GLY A 108 10.11 14.77 14.72
CA GLY A 108 9.44 14.66 16.03
C GLY A 108 7.93 14.43 15.97
N TYR A 109 7.27 14.60 14.83
CA TYR A 109 5.82 14.39 14.68
C TYR A 109 5.51 12.96 14.23
N ALA A 110 4.66 12.24 14.96
CA ALA A 110 4.26 10.87 14.65
C ALA A 110 2.79 10.80 14.22
N ARG A 111 1.87 10.80 15.18
CA ARG A 111 0.42 10.69 14.91
C ARG A 111 -0.17 12.00 14.39
N GLU A 112 0.39 13.12 14.82
CA GLU A 112 0.02 14.49 14.48
C GLU A 112 0.13 14.76 12.97
N ARG A 113 0.99 14.01 12.28
CA ARG A 113 1.12 14.10 10.82
C ARG A 113 -0.11 13.58 10.07
N TYR A 114 -1.00 12.85 10.74
CA TYR A 114 -2.15 12.23 10.11
C TYR A 114 -3.45 12.88 10.57
N THR A 115 -4.38 12.98 9.65
CA THR A 115 -5.76 13.42 9.91
C THR A 115 -6.71 12.28 9.62
N TYR A 116 -7.71 12.08 10.47
CA TYR A 116 -8.65 10.96 10.40
C TYR A 116 -10.09 11.45 10.28
N ALA A 117 -10.92 10.69 9.58
CA ALA A 117 -12.33 10.96 9.40
C ALA A 117 -13.02 10.97 10.79
N PRO A 118 -13.71 12.07 11.16
CA PRO A 118 -14.37 12.17 12.47
C PRO A 118 -15.65 11.34 12.54
N SER A 119 -16.25 11.03 11.40
CA SER A 119 -17.49 10.29 11.25
C SER A 119 -17.52 9.58 9.90
N ASP A 120 -18.51 8.72 9.71
CA ASP A 120 -18.86 8.22 8.38
C ASP A 120 -19.36 9.39 7.50
N GLY A 121 -19.06 9.35 6.20
CA GLY A 121 -19.55 10.36 5.26
C GLY A 121 -18.74 10.43 3.98
N VAL A 122 -19.04 11.42 3.14
CA VAL A 122 -18.25 11.70 1.93
C VAL A 122 -17.17 12.71 2.27
N PHE A 123 -15.90 12.38 1.99
CA PHE A 123 -14.80 13.31 2.14
C PHE A 123 -14.77 14.28 0.96
N ARG A 124 -14.70 15.58 1.26
CA ARG A 124 -14.59 16.66 0.28
C ARG A 124 -13.34 17.50 0.48
N THR A 125 -12.59 17.77 -0.57
CA THR A 125 -11.39 18.61 -0.54
C THR A 125 -11.13 19.25 -1.90
N ALA A 126 -10.52 20.44 -1.88
CA ALA A 126 -10.00 21.12 -3.06
C ALA A 126 -8.45 21.09 -3.10
N LEU A 127 -7.82 20.32 -2.22
CA LEU A 127 -6.37 20.20 -2.13
C LEU A 127 -5.91 18.92 -2.83
N ASP A 128 -4.64 18.93 -3.24
CA ASP A 128 -3.96 17.79 -3.83
C ASP A 128 -2.70 17.41 -3.04
N VAL A 129 -2.23 16.20 -3.27
CA VAL A 129 -0.89 15.77 -2.85
C VAL A 129 0.15 16.71 -3.47
N GLY A 130 1.14 17.13 -2.68
CA GLY A 130 2.12 18.16 -3.05
C GLY A 130 1.76 19.57 -2.57
N ARG A 131 0.55 19.80 -2.06
CA ARG A 131 0.15 21.13 -1.57
C ARG A 131 0.79 21.47 -0.22
N GLN A 132 1.39 22.65 -0.13
CA GLN A 132 1.85 23.24 1.14
C GLN A 132 0.66 23.69 1.99
N VAL A 133 0.71 23.37 3.28
CA VAL A 133 -0.32 23.71 4.28
C VAL A 133 0.30 24.19 5.59
N ARG A 134 -0.44 25.04 6.30
CA ARG A 134 -0.09 25.48 7.65
C ARG A 134 -0.94 24.78 8.71
N VAL A 135 -0.42 24.64 9.91
CA VAL A 135 -1.22 24.18 11.07
C VAL A 135 -2.52 24.99 11.18
N GLY A 136 -3.63 24.30 11.45
CA GLY A 136 -4.97 24.87 11.52
C GLY A 136 -5.66 25.08 10.16
N GLN A 137 -4.94 24.99 9.04
CA GLN A 137 -5.54 25.10 7.70
C GLN A 137 -6.52 23.94 7.44
N VAL A 138 -7.65 24.25 6.82
CA VAL A 138 -8.66 23.26 6.42
C VAL A 138 -8.10 22.41 5.29
N LEU A 139 -8.05 21.10 5.52
CA LEU A 139 -7.65 20.08 4.55
C LEU A 139 -8.83 19.54 3.74
N GLY A 140 -10.04 19.66 4.28
CA GLY A 140 -11.27 19.18 3.68
C GLY A 140 -12.37 19.05 4.71
N ARG A 141 -13.48 18.41 4.34
CA ARG A 141 -14.66 18.21 5.17
C ARG A 141 -15.21 16.79 5.04
N VAL A 142 -15.79 16.27 6.12
CA VAL A 142 -16.70 15.11 6.09
C VAL A 142 -18.04 15.59 6.66
N GLY A 143 -19.07 15.62 5.82
CA GLY A 143 -20.32 16.30 6.15
C GLY A 143 -20.09 17.80 6.40
N GLN A 144 -20.47 18.30 7.57
CA GLN A 144 -20.24 19.69 7.98
C GLN A 144 -18.94 19.88 8.77
N THR A 145 -18.25 18.79 9.13
CA THR A 145 -17.07 18.86 10.00
C THR A 145 -15.82 19.11 9.19
N GLU A 146 -15.09 20.18 9.53
CA GLU A 146 -13.79 20.49 8.95
C GLU A 146 -12.67 19.62 9.53
N LEU A 147 -11.85 19.09 8.64
CA LEU A 147 -10.59 18.43 8.99
C LEU A 147 -9.46 19.42 8.81
N ARG A 148 -8.69 19.68 9.86
CA ARG A 148 -7.62 20.69 9.88
C ARG A 148 -6.25 20.05 10.05
N ALA A 149 -5.24 20.62 9.40
CA ALA A 149 -3.86 20.20 9.54
C ALA A 149 -3.37 20.40 10.99
N GLN A 150 -2.79 19.36 11.59
CA GLN A 150 -2.24 19.44 12.95
C GLN A 150 -0.77 19.86 12.96
N VAL A 151 -0.12 19.82 11.79
CA VAL A 151 1.26 20.26 11.57
C VAL A 151 1.34 21.05 10.26
N SER A 152 2.28 21.98 10.17
CA SER A 152 2.64 22.64 8.90
C SER A 152 3.53 21.73 8.07
N GLY A 153 3.49 21.87 6.74
CA GLY A 153 4.33 21.10 5.82
C GLY A 153 3.67 20.89 4.47
N ILE A 154 3.97 19.76 3.83
CA ILE A 154 3.44 19.39 2.51
C ILE A 154 2.51 18.19 2.62
N ILE A 155 1.36 18.20 1.94
CA ILE A 155 0.47 17.04 1.86
C ILE A 155 1.18 15.94 1.07
N ARG A 156 1.47 14.82 1.72
CA ARG A 156 2.14 13.68 1.12
C ARG A 156 1.18 12.53 0.78
N GLY A 157 0.09 12.43 1.53
CA GLY A 157 -0.98 11.47 1.28
C GLY A 157 -2.33 12.14 1.45
N LEU A 158 -3.26 11.89 0.53
CA LEU A 158 -4.61 12.45 0.59
C LEU A 158 -5.61 11.46 -0.01
N THR A 159 -6.71 11.25 0.70
CA THR A 159 -7.86 10.52 0.16
C THR A 159 -8.47 11.32 -0.98
N ARG A 160 -8.82 10.66 -2.08
CA ARG A 160 -9.44 11.31 -3.24
C ARG A 160 -10.75 12.01 -2.85
N ASP A 161 -11.00 13.19 -3.42
CA ASP A 161 -12.28 13.88 -3.27
C ASP A 161 -13.47 12.98 -3.68
N GLY A 162 -14.57 13.11 -2.93
CA GLY A 162 -15.83 12.44 -3.25
C GLY A 162 -15.93 10.98 -2.79
N ILE A 163 -14.87 10.43 -2.18
CA ILE A 163 -14.90 9.05 -1.66
C ILE A 163 -15.65 9.00 -0.32
N ARG A 164 -16.48 7.96 -0.16
CA ARG A 164 -17.11 7.65 1.12
C ARG A 164 -16.09 7.03 2.07
N VAL A 165 -16.02 7.54 3.28
CA VAL A 165 -15.09 7.15 4.34
C VAL A 165 -15.88 6.74 5.58
N SER A 166 -15.32 5.83 6.36
CA SER A 166 -15.81 5.49 7.70
C SER A 166 -15.05 6.27 8.78
N GLN A 167 -15.65 6.44 9.95
CA GLN A 167 -14.99 7.00 11.11
C GLN A 167 -13.63 6.34 11.37
N GLY A 168 -12.61 7.15 11.65
CA GLY A 168 -11.25 6.67 11.89
C GLY A 168 -10.47 6.31 10.62
N THR A 169 -11.06 6.43 9.42
CA THR A 169 -10.32 6.32 8.16
C THR A 169 -9.26 7.41 8.10
N LYS A 170 -8.02 7.05 7.76
CA LYS A 170 -6.94 8.01 7.55
C LYS A 170 -7.20 8.82 6.27
N ILE A 171 -7.37 10.13 6.41
CA ILE A 171 -7.75 11.06 5.33
C ILE A 171 -6.54 11.70 4.69
N ALA A 172 -5.64 12.25 5.49
CA ALA A 172 -4.49 13.00 5.02
C ALA A 172 -3.24 12.67 5.83
N GLU A 173 -2.08 12.81 5.20
CA GLU A 173 -0.76 12.80 5.82
C GLU A 173 -0.01 14.07 5.39
N VAL A 174 0.46 14.85 6.36
CA VAL A 174 1.33 16.01 6.15
C VAL A 174 2.76 15.65 6.54
N ASP A 175 3.70 15.88 5.63
CA ASP A 175 5.13 15.73 5.88
C ASP A 175 5.72 17.07 6.35
N PRO A 176 6.15 17.19 7.63
CA PRO A 176 6.54 18.46 8.21
C PRO A 176 7.83 19.05 7.61
N ARG A 177 8.59 18.23 6.88
CA ARG A 177 9.79 18.69 6.16
C ARG A 177 9.46 19.68 5.05
N GLY A 178 8.23 19.65 4.52
CA GLY A 178 7.77 20.60 3.49
C GLY A 178 8.46 20.45 2.13
N GLN A 179 9.08 19.30 1.87
CA GLN A 179 9.98 19.02 0.75
C GLN A 179 9.30 18.16 -0.33
N GLU A 180 9.29 18.62 -1.59
CA GLU A 180 8.61 17.95 -2.71
C GLU A 180 9.24 16.59 -3.07
N GLU A 181 10.55 16.44 -2.86
CA GLU A 181 11.29 15.20 -3.08
C GLU A 181 10.80 14.04 -2.19
N HIS A 182 10.04 14.34 -1.15
CA HIS A 182 9.44 13.36 -0.26
C HIS A 182 8.00 13.00 -0.62
N VAL A 183 7.40 13.72 -1.57
CA VAL A 183 6.05 13.50 -2.07
C VAL A 183 6.05 12.53 -3.25
N HIS A 184 7.02 12.68 -4.15
CA HIS A 184 7.07 11.93 -5.40
C HIS A 184 8.08 10.78 -5.37
N GLY A 185 7.88 9.81 -6.28
CA GLY A 185 8.76 8.66 -6.42
C GLY A 185 8.52 7.55 -5.39
N ILE A 186 9.49 6.63 -5.31
CA ILE A 186 9.43 5.47 -4.42
C ILE A 186 10.25 5.77 -3.17
N ALA A 187 9.61 5.79 -2.00
CA ALA A 187 10.32 5.96 -0.75
C ALA A 187 11.22 4.75 -0.44
N GLU A 188 12.20 4.94 0.45
CA GLU A 188 13.14 3.90 0.90
C GLU A 188 12.44 2.57 1.25
N ARG A 189 11.39 2.59 2.09
CA ARG A 189 10.71 1.37 2.52
C ARG A 189 10.04 0.60 1.38
N PRO A 190 9.14 1.19 0.57
CA PRO A 190 8.62 0.54 -0.62
C PRO A 190 9.71 0.06 -1.60
N ARG A 191 10.82 0.81 -1.75
CA ARG A 191 11.94 0.42 -2.61
C ARG A 191 12.62 -0.86 -2.11
N ALA A 192 12.94 -0.93 -0.82
CA ALA A 192 13.55 -2.12 -0.22
C ALA A 192 12.63 -3.35 -0.33
N VAL A 193 11.33 -3.18 -0.09
CA VAL A 193 10.34 -4.26 -0.27
C VAL A 193 10.29 -4.73 -1.73
N ALA A 194 10.27 -3.80 -2.70
CA ALA A 194 10.28 -4.14 -4.11
C ALA A 194 11.58 -4.86 -4.54
N GLN A 195 12.72 -4.46 -4.00
CA GLN A 195 14.00 -5.14 -4.22
C GLN A 195 13.98 -6.57 -3.66
N GLY A 196 13.42 -6.77 -2.46
CA GLY A 196 13.21 -8.11 -1.89
C GLY A 196 12.33 -9.00 -2.74
N VAL A 197 11.24 -8.46 -3.29
CA VAL A 197 10.37 -9.19 -4.24
C VAL A 197 11.14 -9.59 -5.50
N LEU A 198 11.88 -8.65 -6.11
CA LEU A 198 12.67 -8.96 -7.31
C LEU A 198 13.73 -10.03 -7.03
N GLU A 199 14.38 -9.96 -5.87
CA GLU A 199 15.35 -10.95 -5.43
C GLU A 199 14.70 -12.33 -5.25
N ALA A 200 13.54 -12.41 -4.60
CA ALA A 200 12.79 -13.65 -4.46
C ALA A 200 12.41 -14.24 -5.83
N ILE A 201 11.90 -13.41 -6.75
CA ILE A 201 11.57 -13.88 -8.10
C ILE A 201 12.80 -14.48 -8.80
N ARG A 202 13.98 -13.84 -8.71
CA ARG A 202 15.21 -14.36 -9.32
C ARG A 202 15.65 -15.68 -8.71
N ARG A 203 15.62 -15.80 -7.37
CA ARG A 203 16.02 -17.02 -6.66
C ARG A 203 15.16 -18.22 -7.04
N PHE A 204 13.84 -18.03 -7.09
CA PHE A 204 12.88 -19.10 -7.35
C PHE A 204 12.65 -19.36 -8.85
N ALA A 205 12.97 -18.41 -9.74
CA ALA A 205 12.96 -18.66 -11.18
C ALA A 205 14.19 -19.45 -11.67
N ALA A 206 15.26 -19.51 -10.88
CA ALA A 206 16.48 -20.26 -11.15
C ALA A 206 16.51 -21.66 -10.50
N ALA A 207 15.47 -22.01 -9.73
CA ALA A 207 15.28 -23.29 -9.07
C ALA A 207 14.31 -24.17 -9.88
#